data_AF-A0A2S5KDH3-F1
#
_entry.id   AF-A0A2S5KDH3-F1
#
_cell.length_a   1.000
_cell.length_b   1.000
_cell.length_c   1.000
_cell.angle_alpha   90.00
_cell.angle_beta   90.00
_cell.angle_gamma   90.00
#
_symmetry.space_group_name_H-M   'P 1'
#
loop_
_entity.id
_entity.type
_entity.pdbx_description
1 polymer ?
#
loop_
_entity_poly.entity_id
_entity_poly.type
_entity_poly.pdbx_seq_one_letter_code
_entity_poly.pdbx_strand_id
1 'polypeptide(L)' 'MSNMFDIQKRLDHNLATSSHHVNELAKSMDGQSPTMADLFEFKNALRKQAVANLADNQLSTLKHNLSKSIIESIS' A
#
# COMPACT_ATOMS: atom_id res chain seq x y z
N MET A 1 0.45 1.27 -21.53
CA MET A 1 1.09 0.41 -20.50
C MET A 1 2.04 1.17 -19.58
N SER A 2 2.75 2.22 -20.01
CA SER A 2 3.72 2.95 -19.17
C SER A 2 3.13 3.53 -17.87
N ASN A 3 1.94 4.13 -17.95
CA ASN A 3 1.29 4.79 -16.81
C ASN A 3 0.94 3.82 -15.65
N MET A 4 0.67 2.55 -15.95
CA MET A 4 0.29 1.56 -14.93
C MET A 4 1.50 1.05 -14.15
N PHE A 5 2.65 0.93 -14.82
CA PHE A 5 3.92 0.57 -14.18
C PHE A 5 4.42 1.69 -13.27
N ASP A 6 4.19 2.95 -13.67
CA ASP A 6 4.50 4.13 -12.86
C ASP A 6 3.58 4.23 -11.63
N ILE A 7 2.28 3.92 -11.80
CA ILE A 7 1.33 3.83 -10.67
C ILE A 7 1.76 2.72 -9.70
N GLN A 8 2.14 1.55 -10.21
CA GLN A 8 2.60 0.43 -9.39
C GLN A 8 3.86 0.80 -8.61
N LYS A 9 4.88 1.38 -9.26
CA LYS A 9 6.09 1.87 -8.57
C LYS A 9 5.79 2.90 -7.50
N ARG A 10 4.85 3.81 -7.74
CA ARG A 10 4.44 4.82 -6.74
C ARG A 10 3.71 4.19 -5.56
N LEU A 11 2.86 3.20 -5.80
CA LEU A 11 2.19 2.44 -4.75
C LEU A 11 3.19 1.65 -3.91
N ASP A 12 4.09 0.91 -4.56
CA ASP A 12 5.16 0.15 -3.91
C ASP A 12 6.05 1.07 -3.05
N HIS A 13 6.45 2.22 -3.59
CA HIS A 13 7.27 3.19 -2.86
C HIS A 13 6.55 3.78 -1.64
N ASN A 14 5.27 4.13 -1.79
CA ASN A 14 4.45 4.64 -0.70
C ASN A 14 4.20 3.57 0.38
N LEU A 15 3.99 2.32 -0.02
CA LEU A 15 3.81 1.19 0.88
C LEU A 15 5.08 0.91 1.66
N ALA A 16 6.24 0.87 1.00
CA ALA A 16 7.54 0.67 1.63
C ALA A 16 7.84 1.79 2.65
N THR A 17 7.60 3.05 2.27
CA THR A 17 7.78 4.21 3.16
C THR A 17 6.83 4.14 4.36
N SER A 18 5.55 3.82 4.13
CA SER A 18 4.56 3.68 5.21
C SER A 18 4.92 2.54 6.15
N SER A 19 5.35 1.38 5.63
CA SER A 19 5.77 0.24 6.43
C SER A 19 7.01 0.56 7.27
N HIS A 20 7.95 1.33 6.71
CA HIS A 20 9.14 1.77 7.43
C HIS A 20 8.75 2.70 8.59
N HIS A 21 7.85 3.67 8.36
CA HIS A 21 7.35 4.58 9.39
C HIS A 21 6.63 3.85 10.53
N VAL A 22 5.80 2.86 10.21
CA VAL A 22 5.12 2.02 11.22
C VAL A 22 6.13 1.26 12.05
N ASN A 23 7.19 0.72 11.43
CA ASN A 23 8.23 -0.01 12.14
C ASN A 23 9.07 0.90 13.05
N GLU A 24 9.41 2.10 12.60
CA GLU A 24 10.13 3.09 13.43
C GLU A 24 9.27 3.59 14.60
N LEU A 25 7.98 3.86 14.38
CA LEU A 25 7.03 4.16 15.46
C LEU A 25 6.96 3.00 16.46
N ALA A 26 6.82 1.76 15.98
CA ALA A 26 6.77 0.59 16.85
C ALA A 26 8.04 0.42 17.69
N LYS A 27 9.23 0.68 17.12
CA LYS A 27 10.50 0.67 17.87
C LYS A 27 10.60 1.83 18.87
N SER A 28 10.15 3.03 18.50
CA SER A 28 10.15 4.18 19.41
C SER A 28 9.20 4.00 20.61
N MET A 29 8.19 3.16 20.45
CA MET A 29 7.23 2.80 21.49
C MET A 29 7.68 1.60 22.34
N ASP A 30 8.81 0.95 22.00
CA ASP A 30 9.34 -0.18 22.76
C ASP A 30 10.05 0.34 24.03
N GLY A 31 9.42 0.14 25.19
CA GLY A 31 9.94 0.56 26.50
C GLY A 31 9.39 1.88 27.07
N GLN A 32 8.50 2.59 26.36
CA GLN A 32 7.76 3.75 26.87
C GLN A 32 6.25 3.53 26.71
N SER A 33 5.44 3.92 27.70
CA SER A 33 3.98 3.89 27.55
C SER A 33 3.57 4.76 26.36
N PRO A 34 2.90 4.20 25.34
CA PRO A 34 2.40 4.94 24.19
C PRO A 34 1.62 6.18 24.61
N THR A 35 1.99 7.35 24.09
CA THR A 35 1.11 8.51 24.24
C THR A 35 -0.09 8.35 23.31
N MET A 36 -1.21 9.03 23.61
CA MET A 36 -2.37 9.00 22.72
C MET A 36 -2.08 9.58 21.33
N ALA A 37 -1.08 10.45 21.22
CA ALA A 37 -0.62 10.97 19.94
C ALA A 37 0.04 9.85 19.11
N ASP A 38 0.92 9.05 19.71
CA ASP A 38 1.60 7.92 19.04
C ASP A 38 0.60 6.88 18.54
N LEU A 39 -0.43 6.58 19.34
CA LEU A 39 -1.50 5.66 18.94
C LEU A 39 -2.33 6.21 17.78
N PHE A 40 -2.59 7.52 17.76
CA PHE A 40 -3.33 8.16 16.68
C PHE A 40 -2.51 8.16 15.38
N GLU A 41 -1.21 8.42 15.47
CA GLU A 41 -0.30 8.41 14.34
C GLU A 41 -0.11 6.99 13.79
N PHE A 42 0.05 6.00 14.66
CA PHE A 42 0.09 4.59 14.32
C PHE A 42 -1.20 4.12 13.63
N LYS A 43 -2.38 4.49 14.16
CA LYS A 43 -3.67 4.19 13.51
C LYS A 43 -3.78 4.81 12.13
N ASN A 44 -3.30 6.04 11.96
CA ASN A 44 -3.35 6.74 10.69
C ASN A 44 -2.38 6.09 9.67
N ALA A 45 -1.21 5.66 10.13
CA ALA A 45 -0.24 4.92 9.32
C ALA A 45 -0.79 3.55 8.88
N LEU A 46 -1.41 2.78 9.78
CA LEU A 46 -2.09 1.53 9.43
C LEU A 46 -3.20 1.74 8.40
N ARG A 47 -3.99 2.81 8.55
CA ARG A 47 -5.05 3.13 7.61
C ARG A 47 -4.50 3.46 6.22
N LYS A 48 -3.39 4.21 6.13
CA LYS A 48 -2.69 4.47 4.86
C LYS A 48 -2.19 3.18 4.22
N GLN A 49 -1.59 2.28 5.00
CA GLN A 49 -1.13 0.97 4.53
C GLN A 49 -2.28 0.10 4.02
N ALA A 50 -3.41 0.04 4.73
CA ALA A 50 -4.59 -0.72 4.30
C ALA A 50 -5.17 -0.20 2.99
N VAL A 51 -5.22 1.13 2.80
CA VAL A 51 -5.67 1.74 1.54
C VAL A 51 -4.69 1.44 0.40
N ALA A 52 -3.39 1.47 0.65
CA ALA A 52 -2.39 1.10 -0.36
C ALA A 52 -2.54 -0.36 -0.79
N ASN A 53 -2.68 -1.30 0.15
CA ASN A 53 -2.91 -2.72 -0.15
C ASN A 53 -4.23 -2.98 -0.90
N LEU A 54 -5.28 -2.21 -0.60
CA LEU A 54 -6.54 -2.29 -1.33
C LEU A 54 -6.35 -1.83 -2.78
N ALA A 55 -5.63 -0.72 -2.98
CA ALA A 55 -5.34 -0.19 -4.31
C ALA A 55 -4.52 -1.18 -5.15
N ASP A 56 -3.52 -1.84 -4.56
CA ASP A 56 -2.73 -2.88 -5.24
C ASP A 56 -3.58 -4.09 -5.66
N ASN A 57 -4.50 -4.54 -4.80
CA ASN A 57 -5.41 -5.63 -5.15
C ASN A 57 -6.36 -5.25 -6.29
N GLN A 58 -6.89 -4.03 -6.27
CA GLN A 58 -7.73 -3.52 -7.37
C GLN A 58 -6.93 -3.41 -8.68
N LEU A 59 -5.67 -2.96 -8.60
CA LEU A 59 -4.77 -2.87 -9.75
C LEU A 59 -4.46 -4.25 -10.34
N SER A 60 -4.18 -5.23 -9.49
CA SER A 60 -3.94 -6.62 -9.87
C SER A 60 -5.16 -7.23 -10.58
N THR A 61 -6.35 -6.99 -10.03
CA THR A 61 -7.63 -7.43 -10.64
C THR A 61 -7.85 -6.76 -12.00
N LEU A 62 -7.59 -5.46 -12.10
CA LEU A 62 -7.70 -4.73 -13.37
C LEU A 62 -6.73 -5.29 -14.42
N LYS A 63 -5.49 -5.58 -14.04
CA LYS A 63 -4.48 -6.20 -14.91
C LYS A 63 -4.93 -7.58 -15.40
N HIS A 64 -5.46 -8.42 -14.51
CA HIS A 64 -6.00 -9.74 -14.86
C HIS A 64 -7.16 -9.63 -15.86
N ASN A 65 -8.13 -8.74 -15.58
CA ASN A 65 -9.28 -8.51 -16.46
C ASN A 65 -8.86 -7.96 -17.84
N LEU A 66 -7.89 -7.04 -17.87
CA LEU A 66 -7.36 -6.51 -19.12
C LEU A 66 -6.66 -7.61 -19.93
N SER A 67 -5.84 -8.44 -19.27
CA SER A 67 -5.15 -9.56 -19.90
C SER A 67 -6.13 -10.58 -20.48
N LYS A 68 -7.18 -10.91 -19.73
CA LYS A 68 -8.24 -11.82 -20.19
C LYS A 68 -8.97 -11.25 -21.41
N SER A 69 -9.36 -9.97 -21.36
CA SER A 69 -10.08 -9.30 -22.46
C SER A 69 -9.24 -9.20 -23.74
N ILE A 70 -7.91 -9.03 -23.63
CA ILE A 70 -7.00 -9.05 -24.78
C ILE A 70 -6.94 -10.46 -25.39
N ILE A 71 -6.80 -11.51 -24.56
CA ILE A 71 -6.77 -12.91 -25.05
C ILE A 71 -8.10 -13.27 -25.74
N GLU A 72 -9.23 -12.89 -25.15
CA GLU A 72 -10.57 -13.10 -25.72
C GLU A 72 -10.83 -12.28 -26.98
N SER A 73 -10.17 -11.13 -27.17
CA SER A 73 -10.30 -10.34 -28.41
C SER A 73 -9.44 -10.84 -29.57
N ILE A 74 -8.44 -11.69 -29.30
CA ILE A 74 -7.52 -12.24 -30.31
C ILE A 74 -7.90 -13.68 -30.69
N SER A 75 -8.71 -14.36 -29.87
CA SER A 75 -9.25 -15.71 -30.13
C SER A 75 -10.54 -15.64 -30.96
#